data_AF-A0A6J0J2T7-F1
#
_entry.id   AF-A0A6J0J2T7-F1
#
_cell.length_a   1.000
_cell.length_b   1.000
_cell.length_c   1.000
_cell.angle_alpha   90.00
_cell.angle_beta   90.00
_cell.angle_gamma   90.00
#
_symmetry.space_group_name_H-M   'P 1'
#
loop_
_entity.id
_entity.type
_entity.pdbx_description
1 polymer ?
#
loop_
_entity_poly.entity_id
_entity_poly.type
_entity_poly.pdbx_seq_one_letter_code
_entity_poly.pdbx_strand_id
1 'polypeptide(L)'
;MWNWLRQAVKRHNLTKMWFMKIIDEREKNLDDRAYRNIQELETYAENTQSALLYLTLEMLGVRDIHADHAASHIGKAQGIVTCLRATPYHSTRQKVFLPMDICMLHGVSQEDFIRGKQEKNVRDVIYDIASQAHIHLEHARSFSKKVPAKAYPAFFCTVALDDFLHNMQKVDFNIFHPSLQKKSTLLPLHLYIRSWRKTY
;
A
#
# COMPACT_ATOMS: atom_id res chain seq x y z
N MET A 1 -8.27 0.46 26.54
CA MET A 1 -7.63 0.69 25.21
C MET A 1 -7.10 2.12 25.06
N TRP A 2 -7.88 3.17 25.38
CA TRP A 2 -7.47 4.58 25.24
C TRP A 2 -6.26 5.04 26.08
N ASN A 3 -5.99 4.40 27.22
CA ASN A 3 -4.87 4.78 28.10
C ASN A 3 -3.50 4.52 27.47
N TRP A 4 -3.35 3.43 26.72
CA TRP A 4 -2.08 3.06 26.07
C TRP A 4 -1.74 4.01 24.93
N LEU A 5 -2.72 4.37 24.09
CA LEU A 5 -2.52 5.35 23.03
C LEU A 5 -2.14 6.71 23.61
N ARG A 6 -2.83 7.17 24.66
CA ARG A 6 -2.49 8.42 25.35
C ARG A 6 -1.07 8.41 25.91
N GLN A 7 -0.63 7.28 26.47
CA GLN A 7 0.74 7.12 26.96
C GLN A 7 1.76 7.15 25.82
N ALA A 8 1.50 6.48 24.70
CA ALA A 8 2.37 6.48 23.53
C ALA A 8 2.49 7.88 22.91
N VAL A 9 1.38 8.61 22.76
CA VAL A 9 1.37 10.00 22.27
C VAL A 9 2.25 10.89 23.14
N LYS A 10 2.13 10.80 24.46
CA LYS A 10 2.97 11.58 25.38
C LYS A 10 4.44 11.16 25.33
N ARG A 11 4.72 9.85 25.30
CA ARG A 11 6.09 9.30 25.34
C ARG A 11 6.89 9.63 24.07
N HIS A 12 6.25 9.57 22.91
CA HIS A 12 6.91 9.73 21.61
C HIS A 12 6.63 11.10 20.95
N ASN A 13 5.85 11.96 21.61
CA ASN A 13 5.39 13.24 21.09
C ASN A 13 4.77 13.09 19.69
N LEU A 14 3.80 12.18 19.58
CA LEU A 14 3.16 11.83 18.31
C LEU A 14 2.28 12.98 17.81
N THR A 15 2.40 13.29 16.52
CA THR A 15 1.73 14.43 15.91
C THR A 15 0.25 14.14 15.69
N LYS A 16 -0.63 14.92 16.36
CA LYS A 16 -2.10 14.77 16.29
C LYS A 16 -2.64 14.82 14.87
N MET A 17 -2.04 15.64 14.00
CA MET A 17 -2.46 15.81 12.61
C MET A 17 -2.52 14.48 11.85
N TRP A 18 -1.56 13.57 12.06
CA TRP A 18 -1.55 12.28 11.34
C TRP A 18 -2.73 11.40 11.74
N PHE A 19 -3.12 11.39 13.02
CA PHE A 19 -4.33 10.70 13.46
C PHE A 19 -5.58 11.30 12.84
N MET A 20 -5.69 12.63 12.82
CA MET A 20 -6.85 13.31 12.22
C MET A 20 -6.95 13.00 10.73
N LYS A 21 -5.84 13.05 9.98
CA LYS A 21 -5.83 12.66 8.56
C LYS A 21 -6.42 11.26 8.33
N ILE A 22 -6.02 10.27 9.15
CA ILE A 22 -6.53 8.90 9.01
C ILE A 22 -8.05 8.85 9.28
N ILE A 23 -8.51 9.56 10.30
CA ILE A 23 -9.93 9.60 10.69
C ILE A 23 -10.74 10.28 9.58
N ASP A 24 -10.35 11.50 9.20
CA ASP A 24 -11.05 12.32 8.22
C ASP A 24 -11.11 11.63 6.85
N GLU A 25 -10.02 10.98 6.42
CA GLU A 25 -9.98 10.27 5.15
C GLU A 25 -10.87 9.01 5.16
N ARG A 26 -10.93 8.29 6.28
CA ARG A 26 -11.82 7.14 6.43
C ARG A 26 -13.29 7.55 6.51
N GLU A 27 -13.59 8.67 7.16
CA GLU A 27 -14.94 9.23 7.22
C GLU A 27 -15.44 9.62 5.83
N LYS A 28 -14.58 10.26 5.01
CA LYS A 28 -14.90 10.58 3.61
C LYS A 28 -15.16 9.35 2.73
N ASN A 29 -14.55 8.21 3.06
CA ASN A 29 -14.66 6.96 2.29
C ASN A 29 -15.74 6.00 2.86
N LEU A 30 -16.67 6.47 3.69
CA LEU A 30 -17.76 5.62 4.20
C LEU A 30 -18.77 5.19 3.14
N ASP A 31 -18.89 5.97 2.06
CA ASP A 31 -19.79 5.70 0.95
C ASP A 31 -19.28 4.60 -0.01
N ASP A 32 -18.10 4.02 0.24
CA ASP A 32 -17.50 2.97 -0.58
C ASP A 32 -17.48 3.30 -2.10
N ARG A 33 -17.14 4.54 -2.45
CA ARG A 33 -17.08 4.98 -3.85
C ARG A 33 -15.81 4.45 -4.52
N ALA A 34 -15.92 4.06 -5.79
CA ALA A 34 -14.77 3.73 -6.61
C ALA A 34 -13.90 4.98 -6.86
N TYR A 35 -12.58 4.80 -6.92
CA TYR A 35 -11.66 5.88 -7.24
C TYR A 35 -11.80 6.30 -8.71
N ARG A 36 -11.90 7.59 -8.96
CA ARG A 36 -11.97 8.14 -10.32
C ARG A 36 -10.68 7.94 -11.08
N ASN A 37 -9.55 8.09 -10.39
CA ASN A 37 -8.23 7.92 -10.97
C ASN A 37 -7.21 7.39 -9.96
N ILE A 38 -6.01 7.06 -10.44
CA ILE A 38 -4.92 6.57 -9.58
C ILE A 38 -4.52 7.61 -8.53
N GLN A 39 -4.58 8.92 -8.83
CA GLN A 39 -4.23 9.98 -7.89
C GLN A 39 -5.18 10.03 -6.68
N GLU A 40 -6.46 9.72 -6.84
CA GLU A 40 -7.43 9.63 -5.74
C GLU A 40 -7.07 8.46 -4.81
N LEU A 41 -6.70 7.31 -5.37
CA LEU A 41 -6.20 6.17 -4.59
C LEU A 41 -4.88 6.49 -3.87
N GLU A 42 -3.95 7.18 -4.52
CA GLU A 42 -2.70 7.63 -3.88
C GLU A 42 -2.95 8.66 -2.78
N THR A 43 -3.91 9.57 -2.96
CA THR A 43 -4.28 10.56 -1.94
C THR A 43 -4.88 9.88 -0.72
N TYR A 44 -5.78 8.93 -0.94
CA TYR A 44 -6.33 8.09 0.12
C TYR A 44 -5.21 7.33 0.87
N ALA A 45 -4.26 6.74 0.12
CA ALA A 45 -3.13 6.02 0.70
C ALA A 45 -2.18 6.93 1.50
N GLU A 46 -1.95 8.16 1.03
CA GLU A 46 -1.14 9.16 1.74
C GLU A 46 -1.77 9.55 3.09
N ASN A 47 -3.07 9.82 3.08
CA ASN A 47 -3.79 10.22 4.29
C ASN A 47 -4.09 9.05 5.25
N THR A 48 -3.87 7.79 4.83
CA THR A 48 -4.08 6.60 5.67
C THR A 48 -2.80 5.83 5.97
N GLN A 49 -2.19 5.20 4.97
CA GLN A 49 -1.03 4.33 5.12
C GLN A 49 0.25 5.15 5.38
N SER A 50 0.49 6.23 4.63
CA SER A 50 1.67 7.09 4.88
C SER A 50 1.56 7.79 6.24
N ALA A 51 0.36 8.28 6.60
CA ALA A 51 0.10 8.84 7.93
C ALA A 51 0.46 7.89 9.08
N LEU A 52 0.20 6.59 8.92
CA LEU A 52 0.61 5.57 9.89
C LEU A 52 2.13 5.36 9.91
N LEU A 53 2.80 5.42 8.76
CA LEU A 53 4.25 5.34 8.68
C LEU A 53 4.93 6.57 9.32
N TYR A 54 4.40 7.78 9.14
CA TYR A 54 4.90 8.98 9.83
C TYR A 54 4.83 8.83 11.35
N LEU A 55 3.69 8.35 11.87
CA LEU A 55 3.55 8.03 13.29
C LEU A 55 4.55 6.94 13.74
N THR A 56 4.83 5.96 12.88
CA THR A 56 5.81 4.91 13.16
C THR A 56 7.23 5.46 13.23
N LEU A 57 7.60 6.37 12.33
CA LEU A 57 8.88 7.09 12.38
C LEU A 57 9.00 7.91 13.66
N GLU A 58 7.93 8.62 14.07
CA GLU A 58 7.90 9.37 15.33
C GLU A 58 8.06 8.46 16.55
N MET A 59 7.42 7.27 16.56
CA MET A 59 7.64 6.27 17.62
C MET A 59 9.09 5.80 17.68
N LEU A 60 9.75 5.67 16.54
CA LEU A 60 11.19 5.38 16.44
C LEU A 60 12.06 6.61 16.77
N GLY A 61 11.48 7.77 17.04
CA GLY A 61 12.21 9.02 17.29
C GLY A 61 12.98 9.50 16.06
N VAL A 62 12.44 9.25 14.86
CA VAL A 62 12.96 9.75 13.59
C VAL A 62 12.09 10.92 13.14
N ARG A 63 12.72 12.07 12.92
CA ARG A 63 12.13 13.25 12.27
C ARG A 63 13.12 13.70 11.20
N ASP A 64 12.95 13.20 9.99
CA ASP A 64 13.89 13.36 8.90
C ASP A 64 13.14 13.43 7.57
N ILE A 65 13.44 14.45 6.76
CA ILE A 65 12.71 14.72 5.52
C ILE A 65 12.86 13.59 4.49
N HIS A 66 14.00 12.90 4.46
CA HIS A 66 14.21 11.79 3.52
C HIS A 66 13.47 10.53 3.98
N ALA A 67 13.40 10.29 5.29
CA ALA A 67 12.55 9.26 5.86
C ALA A 67 11.07 9.54 5.59
N ASP A 68 10.62 10.79 5.69
CA ASP A 68 9.24 11.17 5.38
C ASP A 68 8.92 11.00 3.89
N HIS A 69 9.82 11.40 2.98
CA HIS A 69 9.63 11.12 1.55
C HIS A 69 9.57 9.61 1.24
N ALA A 70 10.45 8.81 1.85
CA ALA A 70 10.38 7.36 1.70
C ALA A 70 9.05 6.79 2.25
N ALA A 71 8.61 7.24 3.42
CA ALA A 71 7.34 6.84 4.04
C ALA A 71 6.13 7.20 3.16
N SER A 72 6.11 8.37 2.55
CA SER A 72 5.05 8.77 1.60
C SER A 72 4.92 7.79 0.45
N HIS A 73 6.03 7.49 -0.23
CA HIS A 73 6.03 6.58 -1.35
C HIS A 73 5.68 5.14 -0.92
N ILE A 74 6.22 4.64 0.20
CA ILE A 74 5.89 3.31 0.72
C ILE A 74 4.41 3.21 1.10
N GLY A 75 3.85 4.24 1.75
CA GLY A 75 2.44 4.27 2.11
C GLY A 75 1.53 4.24 0.89
N LYS A 76 1.85 5.00 -0.17
CA LYS A 76 1.15 4.94 -1.46
C LYS A 76 1.23 3.56 -2.11
N ALA A 77 2.43 2.97 -2.19
CA ALA A 77 2.60 1.60 -2.69
C ALA A 77 1.76 0.58 -1.89
N GLN A 78 1.76 0.71 -0.55
CA GLN A 78 0.97 -0.14 0.34
C GLN A 78 -0.53 0.01 0.11
N GLY A 79 -1.02 1.24 -0.10
CA GLY A 79 -2.42 1.50 -0.42
C GLY A 79 -2.84 0.87 -1.74
N ILE A 80 -2.03 1.04 -2.79
CA ILE A 80 -2.29 0.45 -4.11
C ILE A 80 -2.30 -1.08 -4.03
N VAL A 81 -1.28 -1.69 -3.42
CA VAL A 81 -1.20 -3.15 -3.23
C VAL A 81 -2.37 -3.67 -2.41
N THR A 82 -2.81 -2.93 -1.39
CA THR A 82 -3.97 -3.31 -0.58
C THR A 82 -5.25 -3.29 -1.40
N CYS A 83 -5.44 -2.27 -2.25
CA CYS A 83 -6.57 -2.20 -3.19
C CYS A 83 -6.59 -3.41 -4.14
N LEU A 84 -5.46 -3.69 -4.79
CA LEU A 84 -5.30 -4.85 -5.69
C LEU A 84 -5.59 -6.17 -4.99
N ARG A 85 -4.94 -6.42 -3.84
CA ARG A 85 -5.10 -7.67 -3.09
C ARG A 85 -6.53 -7.91 -2.62
N ALA A 86 -7.28 -6.85 -2.37
CA ALA A 86 -8.67 -6.91 -1.93
C ALA A 86 -9.67 -7.07 -3.10
N THR A 87 -9.25 -6.87 -4.36
CA THR A 87 -10.13 -6.95 -5.53
C THR A 87 -10.93 -8.25 -5.58
N PRO A 88 -10.36 -9.47 -5.45
CA PRO A 88 -11.15 -10.69 -5.54
C PRO A 88 -12.25 -10.75 -4.48
N TYR A 89 -11.94 -10.31 -3.25
CA TYR A 89 -12.89 -10.27 -2.16
C TYR A 89 -14.02 -9.25 -2.41
N HIS A 90 -13.68 -8.05 -2.88
CA HIS A 90 -14.68 -7.01 -3.19
C HIS A 90 -15.57 -7.41 -4.38
N SER A 91 -15.00 -8.04 -5.41
CA SER A 91 -15.76 -8.57 -6.56
C SER A 91 -16.87 -9.53 -6.13
N THR A 92 -16.60 -10.45 -5.19
CA THR A 92 -17.64 -11.38 -4.66
C THR A 92 -18.81 -10.66 -3.97
N ARG A 93 -18.64 -9.37 -3.63
CA ARG A 93 -19.64 -8.51 -3.00
C ARG A 93 -20.14 -7.42 -3.92
N GLN A 94 -19.97 -7.58 -5.22
CA GLN A 94 -20.44 -6.62 -6.23
C GLN A 94 -19.82 -5.22 -6.04
N LYS A 95 -18.59 -5.15 -5.51
CA LYS A 95 -17.85 -3.90 -5.30
C LYS A 95 -16.52 -3.93 -6.03
N VAL A 96 -16.15 -2.81 -6.66
CA VAL A 96 -14.87 -2.63 -7.34
C VAL A 96 -14.31 -1.26 -6.98
N PHE A 97 -13.10 -1.26 -6.41
CA PHE A 97 -12.40 -0.05 -5.96
C PHE A 97 -11.15 0.24 -6.79
N LEU A 98 -11.02 -0.32 -7.99
CA LEU A 98 -9.90 -0.02 -8.86
C LEU A 98 -10.06 1.38 -9.49
N PRO A 99 -8.97 2.09 -9.82
CA PRO A 99 -9.01 3.36 -10.55
C PRO A 99 -9.78 3.24 -11.88
N MET A 100 -10.83 4.03 -12.01
CA MET A 100 -11.75 3.95 -13.16
C MET A 100 -11.14 4.46 -14.46
N ASP A 101 -10.24 5.44 -14.40
CA ASP A 101 -9.47 5.92 -15.56
C ASP A 101 -8.65 4.81 -16.24
N ILE A 102 -7.96 3.97 -15.46
CA ILE A 102 -7.18 2.85 -15.97
C ILE A 102 -8.11 1.74 -16.49
N CYS A 103 -9.23 1.47 -15.81
CA CYS A 103 -10.24 0.52 -16.31
C CYS A 103 -10.76 0.97 -17.69
N MET A 104 -11.10 2.25 -17.82
CA MET A 104 -11.58 2.85 -19.08
C MET A 104 -10.52 2.80 -20.19
N LEU A 105 -9.25 3.06 -19.87
CA LEU A 105 -8.13 3.00 -20.83
C LEU A 105 -8.06 1.64 -21.54
N HIS A 106 -8.35 0.55 -20.82
CA HIS A 106 -8.32 -0.81 -21.35
C HIS A 106 -9.69 -1.34 -21.78
N GLY A 107 -10.73 -0.50 -21.78
CA GLY A 107 -12.10 -0.90 -22.12
C GLY A 107 -12.69 -1.95 -21.18
N VAL A 108 -12.28 -1.94 -19.90
CA VAL A 108 -12.74 -2.87 -18.87
C VAL A 108 -13.78 -2.18 -17.98
N SER A 109 -14.91 -2.85 -17.77
CA SER A 109 -15.98 -2.41 -16.88
C SER A 109 -15.82 -2.98 -15.47
N GLN A 110 -16.53 -2.41 -14.48
CA GLN A 110 -16.58 -2.99 -13.14
C GLN A 110 -17.21 -4.39 -13.15
N GLU A 111 -18.21 -4.61 -14.01
CA GLU A 111 -18.88 -5.90 -14.16
C GLU A 111 -17.93 -7.02 -14.58
N ASP A 112 -16.88 -6.69 -15.37
CA ASP A 112 -15.86 -7.67 -15.75
C ASP A 112 -15.12 -8.20 -14.52
N PHE A 113 -14.73 -7.31 -13.59
CA PHE A 113 -14.13 -7.72 -12.31
C PHE A 113 -15.10 -8.46 -11.41
N ILE A 114 -16.37 -8.06 -11.38
CA ILE A 114 -17.42 -8.74 -10.58
C ILE A 114 -17.63 -10.18 -11.08
N ARG A 115 -17.62 -10.40 -12.40
CA ARG A 115 -17.70 -11.72 -13.02
C ARG A 115 -16.42 -12.55 -12.91
N GLY A 116 -15.34 -11.97 -12.37
CA GLY A 116 -14.06 -12.65 -12.22
C GLY A 116 -13.39 -12.94 -13.57
N LYS A 117 -13.59 -12.06 -14.57
CA LYS A 117 -12.95 -12.14 -15.88
C LYS A 117 -11.43 -12.08 -15.77
N GLN A 118 -10.75 -12.76 -16.68
CA GLN A 118 -9.29 -12.96 -16.67
C GLN A 118 -8.65 -12.73 -18.05
N GLU A 119 -9.40 -12.10 -18.95
CA GLU A 119 -8.96 -11.72 -20.29
C GLU A 119 -7.76 -10.77 -20.22
N LYS A 120 -7.05 -10.64 -21.34
CA LYS A 120 -5.82 -9.84 -21.42
C LYS A 120 -6.04 -8.39 -20.95
N ASN A 121 -7.11 -7.73 -21.37
CA ASN A 121 -7.40 -6.35 -20.98
C ASN A 121 -7.62 -6.18 -19.46
N VAL A 122 -8.26 -7.15 -18.79
CA VAL A 122 -8.39 -7.14 -17.32
C VAL A 122 -7.02 -7.25 -16.65
N ARG A 123 -6.14 -8.11 -17.18
CA ARG A 123 -4.77 -8.26 -16.68
C ARG A 123 -3.91 -7.03 -16.96
N ASP A 124 -4.12 -6.37 -18.11
CA ASP A 124 -3.45 -5.11 -18.45
C ASP A 124 -3.84 -3.97 -17.47
N VAL A 125 -5.10 -3.89 -17.02
CA VAL A 125 -5.51 -2.95 -15.94
C VAL A 125 -4.74 -3.21 -14.65
N ILE A 126 -4.67 -4.49 -14.24
CA ILE A 126 -3.96 -4.88 -13.01
C ILE A 126 -2.46 -4.60 -13.14
N TYR A 127 -1.88 -4.83 -14.32
CA TYR A 127 -0.49 -4.50 -14.64
C TYR A 127 -0.20 -3.02 -14.46
N ASP A 128 -1.01 -2.13 -15.03
CA ASP A 128 -0.78 -0.69 -14.95
C ASP A 128 -0.88 -0.18 -13.51
N ILE A 129 -1.87 -0.65 -12.74
CA ILE A 129 -2.02 -0.28 -11.33
C ILE A 129 -0.85 -0.82 -10.49
N ALA A 130 -0.46 -2.07 -10.70
CA ALA A 130 0.68 -2.68 -10.00
C ALA A 130 2.00 -1.98 -10.34
N SER A 131 2.15 -1.49 -11.57
CA SER A 131 3.31 -0.72 -12.01
C SER A 131 3.43 0.60 -11.23
N GLN A 132 2.31 1.27 -10.92
CA GLN A 132 2.33 2.48 -10.08
C GLN A 132 2.83 2.17 -8.66
N ALA A 133 2.39 1.06 -8.05
CA ALA A 133 2.92 0.63 -6.76
C ALA A 133 4.43 0.35 -6.81
N HIS A 134 4.91 -0.30 -7.87
CA HIS A 134 6.33 -0.57 -8.06
C HIS A 134 7.16 0.71 -8.22
N ILE A 135 6.71 1.67 -9.02
CA ILE A 135 7.36 2.98 -9.19
C ILE A 135 7.49 3.70 -7.84
N HIS A 136 6.45 3.66 -7.00
CA HIS A 136 6.55 4.21 -5.65
C HIS A 136 7.62 3.52 -4.79
N LEU A 137 7.73 2.18 -4.83
CA LEU A 137 8.79 1.48 -4.10
C LEU A 137 10.19 1.87 -4.59
N GLU A 138 10.39 1.99 -5.90
CA GLU A 138 11.68 2.43 -6.45
C GLU A 138 12.01 3.87 -6.06
N HIS A 139 11.04 4.78 -6.08
CA HIS A 139 11.24 6.14 -5.58
C HIS A 139 11.58 6.16 -4.09
N ALA A 140 10.92 5.36 -3.26
CA ALA A 140 11.26 5.25 -1.83
C ALA A 140 12.71 4.77 -1.61
N ARG A 141 13.17 3.83 -2.44
CA ARG A 141 14.54 3.28 -2.40
C ARG A 141 15.60 4.25 -2.87
N SER A 142 15.25 5.18 -3.75
CA SER A 142 16.17 6.25 -4.18
C SER A 142 16.67 7.10 -2.99
N PHE A 143 15.91 7.16 -1.90
CA PHE A 143 16.29 7.87 -0.67
C PHE A 143 17.13 7.03 0.31
N SER A 144 17.32 5.73 0.08
CA SER A 144 17.91 4.78 1.05
C SER A 144 19.22 5.23 1.70
N LYS A 145 20.11 5.87 0.91
CA LYS A 145 21.40 6.39 1.40
C LYS A 145 21.28 7.58 2.34
N LYS A 146 20.17 8.32 2.27
CA LYS A 146 19.89 9.53 3.06
C LYS A 146 18.98 9.24 4.26
N VAL A 147 18.28 8.11 4.25
CA VAL A 147 17.40 7.67 5.33
C VAL A 147 18.21 7.21 6.55
N PRO A 148 17.93 7.72 7.76
CA PRO A 148 18.60 7.25 8.98
C PRO A 148 18.36 5.76 9.23
N ALA A 149 19.40 5.03 9.66
CA ALA A 149 19.31 3.59 9.94
C ALA A 149 18.18 3.22 10.93
N LYS A 150 17.82 4.14 11.83
CA LYS A 150 16.75 3.97 12.82
C LYS A 150 15.34 3.93 12.19
N ALA A 151 15.17 4.41 10.96
CA ALA A 151 13.89 4.44 10.24
C ALA A 151 13.54 3.09 9.59
N TYR A 152 14.54 2.26 9.26
CA TYR A 152 14.35 1.01 8.51
C TYR A 152 13.28 0.06 9.08
N PRO A 153 13.12 -0.10 10.40
CA PRO A 153 12.05 -0.91 10.95
C PRO A 153 10.64 -0.46 10.54
N ALA A 154 10.41 0.85 10.32
CA ALA A 154 9.13 1.36 9.83
C ALA A 154 8.84 0.90 8.39
N PHE A 155 9.87 0.59 7.61
CA PHE A 155 9.77 0.29 6.20
C PHE A 155 9.77 -1.20 5.88
N PHE A 156 9.84 -2.07 6.88
CA PHE A 156 9.82 -3.53 6.67
C PHE A 156 8.50 -4.06 6.09
N CYS A 157 7.43 -3.27 6.06
CA CYS A 157 6.22 -3.65 5.32
C CYS A 157 6.50 -3.85 3.82
N THR A 158 7.51 -3.16 3.26
CA THR A 158 7.95 -3.31 1.85
C THR A 158 8.29 -4.74 1.46
N VAL A 159 8.76 -5.57 2.40
CA VAL A 159 9.07 -6.98 2.13
C VAL A 159 7.83 -7.74 1.64
N ALA A 160 6.68 -7.48 2.27
CA ALA A 160 5.42 -8.09 1.87
C ALA A 160 4.87 -7.48 0.57
N LEU A 161 5.14 -6.19 0.33
CA LEU A 161 4.75 -5.52 -0.91
C LEU A 161 5.49 -6.10 -2.12
N ASP A 162 6.81 -6.27 -2.01
CA ASP A 162 7.61 -6.87 -3.08
C ASP A 162 7.24 -8.32 -3.33
N ASP A 163 7.05 -9.12 -2.27
CA ASP A 163 6.63 -10.51 -2.41
C ASP A 163 5.30 -10.61 -3.17
N PHE A 164 4.32 -9.75 -2.83
CA PHE A 164 3.04 -9.71 -3.52
C PHE A 164 3.16 -9.28 -4.99
N LEU A 165 3.87 -8.18 -5.27
CA LEU A 165 4.06 -7.69 -6.64
C LEU A 165 4.84 -8.69 -7.51
N HIS A 166 5.86 -9.34 -6.95
CA HIS A 166 6.62 -10.38 -7.64
C HIS A 166 5.77 -11.63 -7.92
N ASN A 167 4.92 -12.03 -6.98
CA ASN A 167 4.00 -13.15 -7.19
C ASN A 167 2.90 -12.80 -8.21
N MET A 168 2.48 -11.54 -8.28
CA MET A 168 1.55 -11.04 -9.30
C MET A 168 2.15 -11.11 -10.71
N GLN A 169 3.42 -10.73 -10.87
CA GLN A 169 4.15 -10.88 -12.14
C GLN A 169 4.20 -12.35 -12.60
N LYS A 170 4.44 -13.30 -11.68
CA LYS A 170 4.51 -14.74 -12.00
C LYS A 170 3.21 -15.32 -12.54
N VAL A 171 2.07 -14.74 -12.19
CA VAL A 171 0.74 -15.18 -12.64
C VAL A 171 0.19 -14.28 -13.74
N ASP A 172 1.07 -13.54 -14.43
CA ASP A 172 0.74 -12.64 -15.52
C ASP A 172 -0.40 -11.67 -15.15
N PHE A 173 -0.31 -11.11 -13.94
CA PHE A 173 -1.26 -10.12 -13.41
C PHE A 173 -2.72 -10.62 -13.33
N ASN A 174 -2.95 -11.94 -13.33
CA ASN A 174 -4.24 -12.52 -13.01
C ASN A 174 -4.55 -12.36 -11.52
N ILE A 175 -5.27 -11.29 -11.17
CA ILE A 175 -5.59 -10.95 -9.78
C ILE A 175 -6.46 -11.99 -9.07
N PHE A 176 -7.21 -12.81 -9.83
CA PHE A 176 -8.06 -13.89 -9.29
C PHE A 176 -7.30 -15.20 -9.10
N HIS A 177 -6.01 -15.27 -9.44
CA HIS A 177 -5.23 -16.49 -9.29
C HIS A 177 -5.10 -16.90 -7.80
N PRO A 178 -5.48 -18.13 -7.41
CA PRO A 178 -5.55 -18.53 -6.00
C PRO A 178 -4.22 -18.45 -5.23
N SER A 179 -3.08 -18.48 -5.92
CA SER A 179 -1.76 -18.34 -5.26
C SER A 179 -1.59 -16.98 -4.60
N LEU A 180 -2.21 -15.92 -5.11
CA LEU A 180 -2.08 -14.55 -4.57
C LEU A 180 -2.77 -14.38 -3.20
N GLN A 181 -3.67 -15.30 -2.84
CA GLN A 181 -4.35 -15.31 -1.55
C GLN A 181 -3.63 -16.20 -0.51
N LYS A 182 -2.60 -16.94 -0.93
CA LYS A 182 -1.78 -17.78 -0.03
C LYS A 182 -0.70 -16.93 0.62
N LYS A 183 -0.43 -17.20 1.90
CA LYS A 183 0.68 -16.57 2.63
C LYS A 183 2.01 -17.19 2.16
N SER A 184 3.00 -16.35 1.87
CA SER A 184 4.37 -16.78 1.58
C SER A 184 5.02 -17.35 2.84
N THR A 185 5.47 -18.61 2.78
CA THR A 185 6.14 -19.28 3.91
C THR A 185 7.57 -18.77 4.14
N LEU A 186 8.18 -18.18 3.10
CA LEU A 186 9.54 -17.62 3.13
C LEU A 186 9.58 -16.15 3.59
N LEU A 187 8.41 -15.52 3.78
CA LEU A 187 8.34 -14.11 4.17
C LEU A 187 9.12 -13.79 5.46
N PRO A 188 9.07 -14.60 6.53
CA PRO A 188 9.89 -14.36 7.73
C PRO A 188 11.39 -14.38 7.45
N LEU A 189 11.85 -15.26 6.56
CA LEU A 189 13.26 -15.34 6.16
C LEU A 189 13.68 -14.11 5.36
N HIS A 190 12.88 -13.68 4.38
CA HIS A 190 13.13 -12.46 3.62
C HIS A 190 13.16 -11.22 4.52
N LEU A 191 12.24 -11.14 5.48
CA LEU A 191 12.18 -10.08 6.47
C LEU A 191 13.44 -10.06 7.34
N TYR A 192 13.88 -11.23 7.82
CA TYR A 192 15.11 -11.36 8.60
C TYR A 192 16.35 -10.91 7.81
N ILE A 193 16.50 -11.37 6.56
CA ILE A 193 17.62 -10.99 5.69
C ILE A 193 17.64 -9.47 5.45
N ARG A 194 16.49 -8.86 5.16
CA ARG A 194 16.39 -7.41 4.94
C ARG A 194 16.61 -6.58 6.20
N SER A 195 16.18 -7.09 7.34
CA SER A 195 16.46 -6.49 8.64
C SER A 195 17.97 -6.45 8.92
N TRP A 196 18.66 -7.56 8.66
CA TRP A 196 20.11 -7.64 8.81
C TRP A 196 20.86 -6.73 7.83
N ARG A 197 20.43 -6.68 6.57
CA ARG A 197 21.06 -5.84 5.53
C ARG A 197 20.73 -4.36 5.62
N LYS A 198 19.75 -3.96 6.45
CA LYS A 198 19.19 -2.60 6.49
C LYS A 198 18.80 -2.15 5.09
N THR A 199 17.85 -2.86 4.48
CA THR A 199 17.30 -2.57 3.15
C THR A 199 15.77 -2.70 3.20
N TYR A 200 15.06 -1.83 2.47
CA TYR A 200 13.61 -1.87 2.29
C TYR A 200 13.26 -1.79 0.80
#